data_AF-A0A959XCU7-F1
#
_entry.id   AF-A0A959XCU7-F1
#
_cell.length_a   1.000
_cell.length_b   1.000
_cell.length_c   1.000
_cell.angle_alpha   90.00
_cell.angle_beta   90.00
_cell.angle_gamma   90.00
#
_symmetry.space_group_name_H-M   'P 1'
#
loop_
_entity.id
_entity.type
_entity.pdbx_description
1 polymer ?
#
loop_
_entity_poly.entity_id
_entity_poly.type
_entity_poly.pdbx_seq_one_letter_code
_entity_poly.pdbx_strand_id
1 'polypeptide(L)'
;MSRLPRITSKKAVNLWGLGFAVAGIAQAAAGQRFADNSRWGHSGWQREVAIWNFGTLTGLVALRQRPEDPDRALTIGFTTLSSLFALNHIRAAVSETGGSSQTHLEALAMNLVAIGVGVSALRQPPNRRTPAP
;
A
#
# COMPACT_ATOMS: atom_id res chain seq x y z
N MET A 1 21.03 -23.14 2.87
CA MET A 1 20.00 -22.10 3.11
C MET A 1 20.32 -20.87 2.27
N SER A 2 19.60 -20.65 1.16
CA SER A 2 19.77 -19.47 0.32
C SER A 2 19.25 -18.23 1.06
N ARG A 3 20.07 -17.18 1.20
CA ARG A 3 19.58 -15.88 1.68
C ARG A 3 18.54 -15.37 0.70
N LEU A 4 17.32 -15.12 1.18
CA LEU A 4 16.30 -14.44 0.39
C LEU A 4 16.86 -13.09 -0.09
N PRO A 5 16.55 -12.69 -1.34
CA PRO A 5 17.03 -11.44 -1.90
C PRO A 5 16.62 -10.25 -1.02
N ARG A 6 17.57 -9.36 -0.71
CA ARG A 6 17.29 -8.15 0.08
C ARG A 6 16.37 -7.21 -0.69
N ILE A 7 15.25 -6.86 -0.07
CA ILE A 7 14.35 -5.80 -0.51
C ILE A 7 14.85 -4.48 0.08
N THR A 8 15.19 -3.51 -0.77
CA THR A 8 15.56 -2.15 -0.35
C THR A 8 14.35 -1.22 -0.48
N SER A 9 14.37 -0.05 0.17
CA SER A 9 13.30 0.96 0.05
C SER A 9 13.03 1.34 -1.41
N LYS A 10 14.09 1.56 -2.21
CA LYS A 10 13.95 1.86 -3.65
C LYS A 10 13.20 0.76 -4.41
N LYS A 11 13.58 -0.51 -4.18
CA LYS A 11 12.91 -1.65 -4.81
C LYS A 11 11.45 -1.73 -4.37
N ALA A 12 11.19 -1.51 -3.07
CA ALA A 12 9.84 -1.52 -2.53
C ALA A 12 8.98 -0.42 -3.16
N VAL A 13 9.47 0.82 -3.25
CA VAL A 13 8.79 1.94 -3.91
C VAL A 13 8.47 1.64 -5.37
N ASN A 14 9.39 1.05 -6.12
CA ASN A 14 9.13 0.65 -7.51
C ASN A 14 8.02 -0.42 -7.62
N LEU A 15 7.99 -1.38 -6.69
CA LEU A 15 6.92 -2.39 -6.61
C LEU A 15 5.57 -1.74 -6.30
N TRP A 16 5.52 -0.77 -5.39
CA TRP A 16 4.30 0.03 -5.16
C TRP A 16 3.89 0.83 -6.38
N GLY A 17 4.83 1.50 -7.05
CA GLY A 17 4.53 2.26 -8.28
C GLY A 17 3.88 1.39 -9.35
N LEU A 18 4.43 0.19 -9.58
CA LEU A 18 3.82 -0.79 -10.48
C LEU A 18 2.44 -1.23 -9.97
N GLY A 19 2.31 -1.55 -8.69
CA GLY A 19 1.04 -1.94 -8.08
C GLY A 19 -0.05 -0.88 -8.22
N PHE A 20 0.27 0.40 -7.98
CA PHE A 20 -0.65 1.51 -8.15
C PHE A 20 -1.06 1.71 -9.61
N ALA A 21 -0.13 1.60 -10.55
CA ALA A 21 -0.44 1.70 -11.97
C ALA A 21 -1.40 0.57 -12.41
N VAL A 22 -1.11 -0.67 -12.02
CA VAL A 22 -1.96 -1.83 -12.33
C VAL A 22 -3.34 -1.67 -11.68
N ALA A 23 -3.40 -1.29 -10.40
CA ALA A 23 -4.65 -1.10 -9.68
C ALA A 23 -5.50 0.03 -10.29
N GLY A 24 -4.88 1.15 -10.67
CA GLY A 24 -5.55 2.28 -11.31
C GLY A 24 -6.16 1.89 -12.66
N ILE A 25 -5.41 1.17 -13.50
CA ILE A 25 -5.92 0.65 -14.77
C ILE A 25 -7.06 -0.34 -14.55
N ALA A 26 -6.90 -1.27 -13.62
CA ALA A 26 -7.93 -2.26 -13.31
C ALA A 26 -9.23 -1.60 -12.83
N GLN A 27 -9.15 -0.66 -11.88
CA GLN A 27 -10.33 0.05 -11.39
C GLN A 27 -11.00 0.90 -12.47
N ALA A 28 -10.22 1.56 -13.34
CA ALA A 28 -10.77 2.34 -14.44
C ALA A 28 -11.51 1.46 -15.48
N ALA A 29 -10.96 0.27 -15.79
CA ALA A 29 -11.53 -0.63 -16.79
C ALA A 29 -12.68 -1.51 -16.26
N ALA A 30 -12.68 -1.85 -14.97
CA ALA A 30 -13.59 -2.83 -14.37
C ALA A 30 -14.35 -2.31 -13.15
N GLY A 31 -14.53 -0.98 -13.03
CA GLY A 31 -15.16 -0.33 -11.87
C GLY A 31 -16.53 -0.91 -11.49
N GLN A 32 -17.39 -1.21 -12.47
CA GLN A 32 -18.70 -1.83 -12.20
C GLN A 32 -18.55 -3.22 -11.55
N ARG A 33 -17.66 -4.07 -12.10
CA ARG A 33 -17.40 -5.39 -11.55
C ARG A 33 -16.86 -5.32 -10.12
N PHE A 34 -16.01 -4.33 -9.82
CA PHE A 34 -15.53 -4.13 -8.45
C PHE A 34 -16.63 -3.66 -7.51
N ALA A 35 -17.53 -2.78 -7.96
CA ALA A 35 -18.69 -2.37 -7.18
C ALA A 35 -19.62 -3.57 -6.87
N ASP A 36 -19.90 -4.40 -7.87
CA ASP A 36 -20.79 -5.57 -7.73
C ASP A 36 -20.22 -6.65 -6.80
N ASN A 37 -18.89 -6.79 -6.78
CA ASN A 37 -18.18 -7.80 -5.97
C ASN A 37 -17.64 -7.25 -4.63
N SER A 38 -17.96 -6.01 -4.30
CA SER A 38 -17.60 -5.35 -3.05
C SER A 38 -18.82 -5.21 -2.17
N ARG A 39 -18.62 -5.31 -0.86
CA ARG A 39 -19.65 -4.98 0.14
C ARG A 39 -19.95 -3.48 0.19
N TRP A 40 -19.09 -2.66 -0.42
CA TRP A 40 -19.25 -1.21 -0.47
C TRP A 40 -20.15 -0.71 -1.60
N GLY A 41 -20.48 -1.54 -2.59
CA GLY A 41 -21.19 -1.09 -3.79
C GLY A 41 -20.52 0.13 -4.43
N HIS A 42 -21.32 1.12 -4.84
CA HIS A 42 -20.82 2.33 -5.50
C HIS A 42 -20.30 3.43 -4.57
N SER A 43 -20.46 3.31 -3.24
CA SER A 43 -20.20 4.41 -2.29
C SER A 43 -18.98 4.21 -1.37
N GLY A 44 -18.20 3.15 -1.57
CA GLY A 44 -17.02 2.82 -0.74
C GLY A 44 -15.86 3.80 -0.79
N TRP A 45 -15.77 4.60 -1.85
CA TRP A 45 -14.57 5.38 -2.18
C TRP A 45 -14.21 6.47 -1.15
N GLN A 46 -15.18 6.98 -0.40
CA GLN A 46 -14.93 8.03 0.61
C GLN A 46 -14.00 7.55 1.74
N ARG A 47 -14.15 6.29 2.19
CA ARG A 47 -13.25 5.69 3.18
C ARG A 47 -11.84 5.51 2.62
N GLU A 48 -11.74 5.11 1.35
CA GLU A 48 -10.45 4.94 0.68
C GLU A 48 -9.71 6.27 0.58
N VAL A 49 -10.38 7.37 0.26
CA VAL A 49 -9.75 8.71 0.21
C VAL A 49 -9.16 9.12 1.56
N ALA A 50 -9.86 8.86 2.66
CA ALA A 50 -9.32 9.12 3.99
C ALA A 50 -8.04 8.30 4.27
N ILE A 51 -8.02 7.03 3.85
CA ILE A 51 -6.85 6.14 3.95
C ILE A 51 -5.67 6.67 3.10
N TRP A 52 -5.94 7.05 1.85
CA TRP A 52 -4.97 7.67 0.94
C TRP A 52 -4.34 8.93 1.54
N ASN A 53 -5.17 9.82 2.10
CA ASN A 53 -4.69 11.04 2.73
C ASN A 53 -3.79 10.76 3.93
N PHE A 54 -4.15 9.80 4.78
CA PHE A 54 -3.35 9.46 5.96
C PHE A 54 -2.00 8.82 5.59
N GLY A 55 -1.98 7.90 4.63
CA GLY A 55 -0.75 7.33 4.09
C GLY A 55 0.17 8.40 3.49
N THR A 56 -0.41 9.32 2.72
CA THR A 56 0.31 10.47 2.13
C THR A 56 0.89 11.39 3.20
N LEU A 57 0.10 11.77 4.21
CA LEU A 57 0.55 12.60 5.31
C LEU A 57 1.71 11.94 6.07
N THR A 58 1.62 10.63 6.32
CA THR A 58 2.68 9.87 6.99
C THR A 58 3.98 9.88 6.19
N GLY A 59 3.88 9.73 4.86
CA GLY A 59 5.03 9.86 3.96
C GLY A 59 5.63 11.27 3.96
N LEU A 60 4.80 12.31 3.95
CA LEU A 60 5.24 13.71 4.02
C LEU A 60 5.96 14.02 5.32
N VAL A 61 5.43 13.56 6.46
CA VAL A 61 6.08 13.71 7.77
C VAL A 61 7.42 12.99 7.79
N ALA A 62 7.47 11.75 7.32
CA ALA A 62 8.71 10.98 7.24
C ALA A 62 9.76 11.66 6.33
N LEU A 63 9.34 12.22 5.21
CA LEU A 63 10.20 12.95 4.28
C LEU A 63 10.75 14.22 4.91
N ARG A 64 9.93 14.97 5.66
CA ARG A 64 10.39 16.16 6.39
C ARG A 64 11.41 15.83 7.48
N GLN A 65 11.30 14.65 8.10
CA GLN A 65 12.26 14.19 9.11
C GLN A 65 13.58 13.68 8.51
N ARG A 66 13.56 13.20 7.25
CA ARG A 66 14.71 12.61 6.56
C ARG A 66 14.70 12.96 5.06
N PRO A 67 14.91 14.24 4.68
CA PRO A 67 14.85 14.68 3.29
C PRO A 67 15.88 13.98 2.39
N GLU A 68 16.96 13.46 2.97
CA GLU A 68 18.04 12.74 2.29
C GLU A 68 17.68 11.30 1.85
N ASP A 69 16.59 10.73 2.38
CA ASP A 69 16.16 9.34 2.08
C ASP A 69 14.67 9.28 1.67
N PRO A 70 14.32 9.83 0.49
CA PRO A 70 12.93 9.88 0.03
C PRO A 70 12.33 8.50 -0.20
N ASP A 71 13.12 7.52 -0.65
CA ASP A 71 12.65 6.15 -0.86
C ASP A 71 12.19 5.51 0.46
N ARG A 72 12.92 5.75 1.56
CA ARG A 72 12.51 5.26 2.89
C ARG A 72 11.28 5.99 3.40
N ALA A 73 11.17 7.30 3.19
CA ALA A 73 9.98 8.07 3.55
C ALA A 73 8.72 7.57 2.81
N LEU A 74 8.83 7.36 1.49
CA LEU A 74 7.77 6.77 0.68
C LEU A 74 7.42 5.35 1.13
N THR A 75 8.43 4.53 1.44
CA THR A 75 8.21 3.18 1.99
C THR A 75 7.41 3.22 3.29
N ILE A 76 7.70 4.16 4.20
CA ILE A 76 6.92 4.37 5.43
C ILE A 76 5.47 4.73 5.08
N GLY A 77 5.26 5.73 4.22
CA GLY A 77 3.92 6.16 3.80
C GLY A 77 3.09 5.04 3.18
N PHE A 78 3.67 4.28 2.24
CA PHE A 78 2.99 3.18 1.55
C PHE A 78 2.76 1.95 2.44
N THR A 79 3.65 1.68 3.40
CA THR A 79 3.44 0.63 4.41
C THR A 79 2.28 0.97 5.33
N THR A 80 2.19 2.23 5.77
CA THR A 80 1.05 2.74 6.55
C THR A 80 -0.25 2.65 5.74
N LEU A 81 -0.21 3.10 4.49
CA LEU A 81 -1.35 3.01 3.58
C LEU A 81 -1.84 1.56 3.44
N SER A 82 -0.93 0.62 3.19
CA SER A 82 -1.28 -0.79 3.01
C SER A 82 -1.85 -1.40 4.30
N SER A 83 -1.32 -1.01 5.47
CA SER A 83 -1.85 -1.41 6.77
C SER A 83 -3.29 -0.94 6.98
N LEU A 84 -3.58 0.31 6.62
CA LEU A 84 -4.93 0.86 6.74
C LEU A 84 -5.91 0.23 5.76
N PHE A 85 -5.50 -0.04 4.53
CA PHE A 85 -6.32 -0.80 3.59
C PHE A 85 -6.60 -2.22 4.08
N ALA A 86 -5.59 -2.92 4.61
CA ALA A 86 -5.79 -4.25 5.18
C ALA A 86 -6.86 -4.23 6.30
N LEU A 87 -6.78 -3.27 7.23
CA LEU A 87 -7.79 -3.10 8.28
C LEU A 87 -9.19 -2.78 7.70
N ASN A 88 -9.25 -1.93 6.67
CA ASN A 88 -10.50 -1.57 6.02
C ASN A 88 -11.15 -2.80 5.33
N HIS A 89 -10.37 -3.63 4.66
CA HIS A 89 -10.87 -4.86 4.03
C HIS A 89 -11.26 -5.94 5.06
N ILE A 90 -10.52 -6.06 6.18
CA ILE A 90 -10.94 -6.90 7.31
C ILE A 90 -12.30 -6.44 7.82
N ARG A 91 -12.46 -5.14 8.11
CA ARG A 91 -13.72 -4.56 8.60
C ARG A 91 -14.87 -4.85 7.64
N ALA A 92 -14.67 -4.65 6.33
CA ALA A 92 -15.70 -4.97 5.34
C ALA A 92 -16.07 -6.45 5.38
N ALA A 93 -15.08 -7.35 5.38
CA ALA A 93 -15.29 -8.80 5.39
C ALA A 93 -15.98 -9.33 6.66
N VAL A 94 -15.82 -8.68 7.81
CA VAL A 94 -16.38 -9.14 9.09
C VAL A 94 -17.65 -8.40 9.55
N SER A 95 -17.86 -7.15 9.13
CA SER A 95 -18.89 -6.29 9.71
C SER A 95 -19.94 -5.77 8.73
N GLU A 96 -19.70 -5.83 7.43
CA GLU A 96 -20.61 -5.25 6.44
C GLU A 96 -21.46 -6.33 5.76
N THR A 97 -22.70 -6.00 5.42
CA THR A 97 -23.66 -6.91 4.80
C THR A 97 -23.97 -6.46 3.36
N GLY A 98 -24.24 -7.43 2.48
CA GLY A 98 -24.43 -7.19 1.04
C GLY A 98 -23.15 -7.39 0.21
N GLY A 99 -23.29 -7.72 -1.08
CA GLY A 99 -22.17 -7.97 -2.00
C GLY A 99 -21.32 -9.21 -1.67
N SER A 100 -20.36 -9.52 -2.55
CA SER A 100 -19.35 -10.57 -2.32
C SER A 100 -18.25 -10.07 -1.39
N SER A 101 -17.60 -10.97 -0.65
CA SER A 101 -16.37 -10.66 0.12
C SER A 101 -15.09 -10.89 -0.68
N GLN A 102 -15.18 -11.46 -1.88
CA GLN A 102 -14.02 -11.89 -2.67
C GLN A 102 -13.05 -10.74 -2.93
N THR A 103 -13.54 -9.60 -3.42
CA THR A 103 -12.69 -8.43 -3.70
C THR A 103 -12.02 -7.90 -2.43
N HIS A 104 -12.65 -8.02 -1.26
CA HIS A 104 -12.01 -7.63 0.00
C HIS A 104 -10.92 -8.62 0.44
N LEU A 105 -11.10 -9.92 0.22
CA LEU A 105 -10.09 -10.91 0.55
C LEU A 105 -8.86 -10.80 -0.36
N GLU A 106 -9.08 -10.60 -1.67
CA GLU A 106 -8.00 -10.35 -2.64
C GLU A 106 -7.22 -9.09 -2.28
N ALA A 107 -7.92 -7.99 -2.01
CA ALA A 107 -7.30 -6.74 -1.61
C ALA A 107 -6.59 -6.86 -0.24
N LEU A 108 -7.15 -7.58 0.73
CA LEU A 108 -6.48 -7.86 2.00
C LEU A 108 -5.17 -8.63 1.77
N ALA A 109 -5.19 -9.69 0.97
CA ALA A 109 -4.00 -10.49 0.67
C ALA A 109 -2.90 -9.63 0.03
N MET A 110 -3.25 -8.81 -0.97
CA MET A 110 -2.30 -7.90 -1.62
C MET A 110 -1.69 -6.90 -0.63
N ASN A 111 -2.52 -6.32 0.26
CA ASN A 111 -2.04 -5.37 1.26
C ASN A 111 -1.13 -6.05 2.31
N LEU A 112 -1.43 -7.28 2.73
CA LEU A 112 -0.55 -8.04 3.63
C LEU A 112 0.82 -8.33 3.00
N VAL A 113 0.85 -8.68 1.72
CA VAL A 113 2.10 -8.84 0.96
C VAL A 113 2.87 -7.52 0.90
N ALA A 114 2.19 -6.41 0.59
CA ALA A 114 2.81 -5.09 0.53
C ALA A 114 3.38 -4.65 1.90
N ILE A 115 2.69 -4.95 3.00
CA ILE A 115 3.20 -4.72 4.37
C ILE A 115 4.48 -5.53 4.60
N GLY A 116 4.50 -6.81 4.21
CA GLY A 116 5.69 -7.66 4.31
C GLY A 116 6.89 -7.11 3.54
N VAL A 117 6.65 -6.62 2.31
CA VAL A 117 7.66 -5.93 1.49
C VAL A 117 8.18 -4.67 2.17
N GLY A 118 7.28 -3.83 2.70
CA GLY A 118 7.61 -2.60 3.41
C GLY A 118 8.43 -2.81 4.67
N VAL A 119 7.97 -3.70 5.56
CA VAL A 119 8.70 -4.05 6.78
C VAL A 119 10.08 -4.61 6.45
N SER A 120 10.19 -5.46 5.43
CA SER A 120 11.47 -6.01 4.98
C SER A 120 12.42 -4.93 4.47
N ALA A 121 11.90 -3.94 3.73
CA ALA A 121 12.66 -2.80 3.25
C ALA A 121 13.13 -1.86 4.37
N LEU A 122 12.25 -1.55 5.32
CA LEU A 122 12.54 -0.64 6.44
C LEU A 122 13.55 -1.22 7.44
N ARG A 123 13.67 -2.55 7.51
CA ARG A 123 14.72 -3.22 8.29
C ARG A 123 16.12 -3.07 7.67
N GLN A 124 16.23 -2.71 6.39
CA GLN A 124 17.52 -2.42 5.80
C GLN A 124 18.05 -1.07 6.28
N PRO A 125 19.38 -0.93 6.47
CA PRO A 125 19.98 0.36 6.77
C PRO A 125 19.70 1.36 5.63
N PRO A 126 19.64 2.67 5.94
CA PRO A 126 19.53 3.72 4.93
C PRO A 126 20.60 3.54 3.87
N ASN A 127 20.24 3.80 2.62
CA ASN A 127 21.19 3.71 1.53
C ASN A 127 22.13 4.92 1.66
N ARG A 128 23.28 4.74 2.31
CA ARG A 128 24.32 5.79 2.37
C ARG A 128 24.79 6.05 0.96
N ARG A 129 24.25 7.09 0.30
CA ARG A 129 24.95 7.69 -0.84
C ARG A 129 26.27 8.20 -0.27
N THR A 130 27.38 7.66 -0.75
CA THR A 130 28.68 8.31 -0.60
C THR A 130 28.50 9.76 -1.09
N PRO A 131 28.93 10.79 -0.35
CA PRO A 131 28.98 12.13 -0.90
C PRO A 131 29.75 12.07 -2.21
N ALA A 132 29.22 12.72 -3.26
CA ALA A 132 30.03 12.94 -4.45
C ALA A 132 31.30 13.70 -4.03
N PRO A 133 32.48 13.34 -4.58
CA PRO A 133 33.74 14.01 -4.28
C PRO A 133 33.70 15.51 -4.61
#